data_AF-A0A497RPV6-F1
#
_entry.id   AF-A0A497RPV6-F1
#
_cell.length_a   1.000
_cell.length_b   1.000
_cell.length_c   1.000
_cell.angle_alpha   90.00
_cell.angle_beta   90.00
_cell.angle_gamma   90.00
#
_symmetry.space_group_name_H-M   'P 1'
#
loop_
_entity.id
_entity.type
_entity.pdbx_description
1 polymer ?
#
loop_
_entity_poly.entity_id
_entity_poly.type
_entity_poly.pdbx_seq_one_letter_code
_entity_poly.pdbx_strand_id
1 'polypeptide(L)'
;MEKYTYRGYYIRPQMLAALLRYTEEHCKVGDFLTAVLENNLSEAVGRADDENLANLPAFVGYLYNEAPAPCWGSKEKVKAWLGEK
;
A
#
# COMPACT_ATOMS: atom_id res chain seq x y z
N MET A 1 4.20 -1.08 -18.43
CA MET A 1 3.77 -1.39 -17.05
C MET A 1 2.58 -0.52 -16.73
N GLU A 2 1.48 -1.10 -16.26
CA GLU A 2 0.25 -0.36 -15.97
C GLU A 2 0.40 0.51 -14.71
N LYS A 3 -0.29 1.64 -14.71
CA LYS A 3 -0.42 2.55 -13.56
C LYS A 3 -1.85 2.44 -13.04
N TYR A 4 -2.04 2.42 -11.72
CA TYR A 4 -3.37 2.51 -11.13
C TYR A 4 -3.76 3.99 -11.02
N THR A 5 -5.00 4.32 -11.34
CA THR A 5 -5.50 5.70 -11.26
C THR A 5 -6.77 5.77 -10.44
N TYR A 6 -6.86 6.77 -9.57
CA TYR A 6 -8.01 6.98 -8.70
C TYR A 6 -8.27 8.47 -8.52
N ARG A 7 -9.42 8.96 -9.02
CA ARG A 7 -9.88 10.36 -8.86
C ARG A 7 -8.81 11.41 -9.21
N GLY A 8 -8.01 11.17 -10.25
CA GLY A 8 -6.92 12.07 -10.69
C GLY A 8 -5.55 11.80 -10.05
N TYR A 9 -5.49 10.99 -9.00
CA TYR A 9 -4.26 10.50 -8.40
C TYR A 9 -3.81 9.20 -9.08
N TYR A 10 -2.55 8.83 -8.92
CA TYR A 10 -2.03 7.58 -9.49
C TYR A 10 -0.99 6.89 -8.61
N ILE A 11 -0.91 5.56 -8.74
CA ILE A 11 0.19 4.78 -8.17
C ILE A 11 1.21 4.54 -9.27
N ARG A 12 2.47 4.91 -9.01
CA ARG A 12 3.57 4.64 -9.92
C ARG A 12 3.72 3.14 -10.20
N PRO A 13 4.10 2.72 -11.42
CA PRO A 13 4.17 1.31 -11.78
C PRO A 13 5.04 0.45 -10.85
N GLN A 14 6.17 0.96 -10.35
CA GLN A 14 7.03 0.23 -9.42
C GLN A 14 6.38 0.03 -8.04
N MET A 15 5.60 1.01 -7.58
CA MET A 15 4.86 0.92 -6.31
C MET A 15 3.70 -0.05 -6.43
N LEU A 16 2.99 -0.02 -7.57
CA LEU A 16 1.93 -0.97 -7.87
C LEU A 16 2.49 -2.40 -7.96
N ALA A 17 3.64 -2.61 -8.63
CA ALA A 17 4.28 -3.91 -8.70
C ALA A 17 4.70 -4.44 -7.30
N ALA A 18 5.11 -3.55 -6.39
CA ALA A 18 5.39 -3.94 -5.01
C ALA A 18 4.13 -4.33 -4.24
N LEU A 19 3.02 -3.61 -4.43
CA LEU A 19 1.71 -3.96 -3.86
C LEU A 19 1.20 -5.31 -4.40
N LEU A 20 1.35 -5.57 -5.69
CA LEU A 20 0.95 -6.85 -6.30
C LEU A 20 1.73 -8.02 -5.70
N ARG A 21 3.06 -7.90 -5.57
CA ARG A 21 3.86 -8.94 -4.89
C ARG A 21 3.47 -9.13 -3.44
N TYR A 22 3.11 -8.05 -2.74
CA TYR A 22 2.59 -8.16 -1.37
C TYR A 22 1.27 -8.93 -1.30
N THR A 23 0.34 -8.64 -2.22
CA THR A 23 -0.99 -9.28 -2.23
C THR A 23 -0.97 -10.70 -2.76
N GLU A 24 -0.13 -11.02 -3.74
CA GLU A 24 -0.12 -12.31 -4.43
C GLU A 24 0.90 -13.28 -3.82
N GLU A 25 2.08 -12.78 -3.48
CA GLU A 25 3.22 -13.59 -3.06
C GLU A 25 3.50 -13.48 -1.55
N HIS A 26 2.70 -12.70 -0.80
CA HIS A 26 2.91 -12.43 0.63
C HIS A 26 4.33 -11.90 0.92
N CYS A 27 4.88 -11.12 -0.01
CA CYS A 27 6.22 -10.55 0.09
C CYS A 27 6.22 -9.25 0.90
N LYS A 28 7.22 -9.08 1.78
CA LYS A 28 7.40 -7.83 2.53
C LYS A 28 7.66 -6.64 1.61
N VAL A 29 7.22 -5.47 2.02
CA VAL A 29 7.41 -4.20 1.32
C VAL A 29 8.18 -3.20 2.17
N GLY A 30 8.61 -2.10 1.56
CA GLY A 30 9.32 -1.02 2.26
C GLY A 30 8.40 -0.22 3.18
N ASP A 31 9.02 0.51 4.11
CA ASP A 31 8.34 1.14 5.25
C ASP A 31 7.16 2.05 4.88
N PHE A 32 7.25 2.79 3.77
CA PHE A 32 6.14 3.62 3.30
C PHE A 32 4.89 2.78 2.99
N LEU A 33 5.03 1.72 2.18
CA LEU A 33 3.90 0.86 1.83
C LEU A 33 3.40 0.09 3.05
N THR A 34 4.31 -0.35 3.93
CA THR A 34 3.93 -0.94 5.21
C THR A 34 3.04 0.02 6.00
N ALA A 35 3.41 1.28 6.15
CA ALA A 35 2.60 2.27 6.86
C ALA A 35 1.23 2.51 6.20
N VAL A 36 1.16 2.55 4.87
CA VAL A 36 -0.12 2.64 4.13
C VAL A 36 -0.99 1.41 4.40
N LEU A 37 -0.43 0.20 4.28
CA LEU A 37 -1.12 -1.07 4.51
C LEU A 37 -1.61 -1.21 5.95
N GLU A 38 -0.84 -0.73 6.93
CA GLU A 38 -1.20 -0.73 8.35
C GLU A 38 -2.22 0.36 8.72
N ASN A 39 -2.63 1.20 7.74
CA ASN A 39 -3.49 2.37 7.95
C ASN A 39 -2.91 3.36 8.98
N ASN A 40 -1.59 3.53 8.97
CA ASN A 40 -0.89 4.48 9.81
C ASN A 40 -0.56 5.74 9.01
N LEU A 41 -1.51 6.70 9.00
CA LEU A 41 -1.38 7.93 8.21
C LEU A 41 -0.15 8.76 8.60
N SER A 42 0.18 8.83 9.89
CA SER A 42 1.32 9.62 10.37
C SER A 42 2.63 9.07 9.80
N GLU A 43 2.84 7.76 9.88
CA GLU A 43 4.03 7.12 9.32
C GLU A 43 4.04 7.14 7.79
N ALA A 44 2.87 6.97 7.14
CA ALA A 44 2.77 7.03 5.70
C ALA A 44 3.18 8.40 5.16
N VAL A 45 2.70 9.48 5.79
CA VAL A 45 3.09 10.86 5.44
C VAL A 45 4.56 11.12 5.76
N GLY A 46 5.03 10.69 6.94
CA GLY A 46 6.42 10.93 7.37
C GLY A 46 7.48 10.20 6.54
N ARG A 47 7.11 9.10 5.86
CA ARG A 47 8.03 8.26 5.06
C ARG A 47 7.85 8.41 3.56
N ALA A 48 6.81 9.10 3.10
CA ALA A 48 6.57 9.31 1.68
C ALA A 48 7.63 10.22 1.07
N ASP A 49 7.99 9.93 -0.19
CA ASP A 49 8.58 10.95 -1.06
C ASP A 49 7.48 11.90 -1.58
N ASP A 50 7.88 13.02 -2.19
CA ASP A 50 6.94 14.06 -2.64
C ASP A 50 5.84 13.52 -3.56
N GLU A 51 6.18 12.57 -4.44
CA GLU A 51 5.25 12.00 -5.40
C GLU A 51 4.27 11.02 -4.75
N ASN A 52 4.74 10.15 -3.86
CA ASN A 52 3.87 9.24 -3.11
C ASN A 52 2.96 10.02 -2.15
N LEU A 53 3.46 11.11 -1.56
CA LEU A 53 2.68 11.97 -0.68
C LEU A 53 1.54 12.65 -1.44
N ALA A 54 1.84 13.24 -2.61
CA ALA A 54 0.83 13.84 -3.47
C ALA A 54 -0.22 12.82 -3.95
N ASN A 55 0.16 11.55 -4.07
CA ASN A 55 -0.69 10.48 -4.58
C ASN A 55 -1.24 9.52 -3.51
N LEU A 56 -1.11 9.85 -2.23
CA LEU A 56 -1.62 9.02 -1.12
C LEU A 56 -3.07 8.54 -1.31
N PRO A 57 -4.01 9.37 -1.83
CA PRO A 57 -5.38 8.93 -2.10
C PRO A 57 -5.49 7.77 -3.08
N ALA A 58 -4.56 7.63 -4.04
CA ALA A 58 -4.56 6.50 -4.96
C ALA A 58 -4.23 5.18 -4.26
N PHE A 59 -3.31 5.19 -3.30
CA PHE A 59 -2.99 4.01 -2.50
C PHE A 59 -4.19 3.56 -1.68
N VAL A 60 -4.87 4.49 -1.00
CA VAL A 60 -6.09 4.17 -0.23
C VAL A 60 -7.21 3.67 -1.16
N GLY A 61 -7.39 4.30 -2.32
CA GLY A 61 -8.35 3.85 -3.33
C GLY A 61 -8.07 2.44 -3.82
N TYR A 62 -6.81 2.11 -4.10
CA TYR A 62 -6.42 0.76 -4.49
C TYR A 62 -6.70 -0.26 -3.38
N LEU A 63 -6.29 0.02 -2.14
CA LEU A 63 -6.52 -0.89 -1.01
C LEU A 63 -8.01 -1.15 -0.77
N TYR A 64 -8.84 -0.12 -0.90
CA TYR A 64 -10.27 -0.24 -0.68
C TYR A 64 -11.01 -0.99 -1.79
N ASN A 65 -10.62 -0.79 -3.05
CA ASN A 65 -11.37 -1.32 -4.20
C ASN A 65 -10.80 -2.64 -4.74
N GLU A 66 -9.48 -2.84 -4.66
CA GLU A 66 -8.78 -3.94 -5.35
C GLU A 66 -8.15 -4.95 -4.38
N ALA A 67 -7.63 -4.49 -3.24
CA ALA A 67 -6.85 -5.36 -2.35
C ALA A 67 -7.75 -6.26 -1.46
N PRO A 68 -7.33 -7.52 -1.17
CA PRO A 68 -8.05 -8.37 -0.24
C PRO A 68 -8.21 -7.72 1.14
N ALA A 69 -9.44 -7.68 1.66
CA ALA A 69 -9.74 -7.10 2.98
C ALA A 69 -8.87 -7.56 4.17
N PRO A 70 -8.39 -8.83 4.25
CA PRO A 70 -7.50 -9.26 5.35
C PRO A 70 -6.04 -8.78 5.21
N CYS A 71 -5.60 -8.30 4.04
CA CYS A 71 -4.20 -7.94 3.82
C CYS A 71 -3.84 -6.53 4.31
N TRP A 72 -4.79 -5.74 4.81
CA TRP A 72 -4.53 -4.35 5.19
C TRP A 72 -5.54 -3.83 6.23
N GLY A 73 -5.22 -2.68 6.84
CA GLY A 73 -6.09 -1.92 7.74
C GLY A 73 -5.63 -1.86 9.20
N SER A 74 -4.72 -2.74 9.61
CA SER A 74 -4.00 -2.63 10.89
C SER A 74 -2.68 -3.40 10.83
N LYS A 75 -1.77 -3.11 11.77
CA LYS A 75 -0.50 -3.82 11.92
C LYS A 75 -0.68 -5.33 12.10
N GLU A 76 -1.68 -5.73 12.88
CA GLU A 76 -1.98 -7.13 13.16
C GLU A 76 -2.43 -7.85 11.90
N LYS A 77 -3.25 -7.21 11.06
CA LYS A 77 -3.67 -7.77 9.77
C LYS A 77 -2.51 -7.95 8.82
N VAL A 78 -1.65 -6.93 8.70
CA VAL A 78 -0.45 -6.98 7.83
C VAL A 78 0.51 -8.08 8.28
N LYS A 79 0.76 -8.19 9.59
CA LYS A 79 1.57 -9.29 10.14
C LYS A 79 0.96 -10.67 9.88
N ALA A 80 -0.34 -10.83 10.15
CA ALA A 80 -1.04 -12.08 9.92
C ALA A 80 -1.02 -12.47 8.43
N TRP A 81 -1.18 -11.48 7.54
CA TRP A 81 -1.06 -11.67 6.10
C TRP A 81 0.33 -12.18 5.72
N LEU A 82 1.38 -11.55 6.24
CA LEU A 82 2.78 -11.95 5.97
C LEU A 82 3.21 -13.23 6.71
N GLY A 83 2.35 -13.85 7.51
CA GLY A 83 2.70 -15.02 8.33
C GLY A 83 3.71 -14.70 9.45
N GLU A 84 3.81 -13.44 9.85
CA GLU A 84 4.66 -13.01 10.95
C GLU A 84 4.00 -13.28 12.31
N LYS A 85 4.81 -13.62 13.32
CA LYS A 85 4.37 -13.85 14.69
C LYS A 85 4.34 -12.57 15.53
#